data_AF-A0A4Q5PQQ1-F1
#
_entry.id   AF-A0A4Q5PQQ1-F1
#
_cell.length_a   1.000
_cell.length_b   1.000
_cell.length_c   1.000
_cell.angle_alpha   90.00
_cell.angle_beta   90.00
_cell.angle_gamma   90.00
#
_symmetry.space_group_name_H-M   'P 1'
#
loop_
_entity.id
_entity.type
_entity.pdbx_description
1 polymer ?
#
loop_
_entity_poly.entity_id
_entity_poly.type
_entity_poly.pdbx_seq_one_letter_code
_entity_poly.pdbx_strand_id
1 'polypeptide(L)'
;MSSYNTPFEIHVHGDVPLREEVTFEQLQDALKPLWKYSGAKSLADAAESSYEEEPGIRFDVKKHLLQMCWTVPGDEDFRQVLDEVCMALNDLAKDGAPIEVTFYDADFDEDEEDGAEEARDDFAMYFVGPTPAAIMQVQRDLLVQDMIGLMERHFDGSELGDVVLAIDKLFEQRFDALVNSMQLGKPPRGLGGPQGGSGHGGGRKPRHLH
;
A
#
# COMPACT_ATOMS: atom_id res chain seq x y z
N MET A 1 -23.81 -25.88 3.11
CA MET A 1 -24.44 -24.64 2.65
C MET A 1 -23.34 -23.87 1.98
N SER A 2 -23.40 -23.77 0.66
CA SER A 2 -22.47 -22.97 -0.12
C SER A 2 -22.66 -21.53 0.35
N SER A 3 -21.67 -20.93 1.00
CA SER A 3 -21.65 -19.48 1.12
C SER A 3 -21.60 -18.99 -0.33
N TYR A 4 -22.69 -18.39 -0.80
CA TYR A 4 -22.60 -17.54 -1.96
C TYR A 4 -21.64 -16.43 -1.53
N ASN A 5 -20.42 -16.45 -2.06
CA ASN A 5 -19.54 -15.31 -1.94
C ASN A 5 -20.10 -14.32 -2.96
N THR A 6 -21.06 -13.52 -2.51
CA THR A 6 -21.60 -12.45 -3.32
C THR A 6 -20.44 -11.53 -3.69
N PRO A 7 -20.30 -11.15 -4.97
CA PRO A 7 -19.23 -10.27 -5.40
C PRO A 7 -19.39 -8.89 -4.73
N PHE A 8 -18.28 -8.33 -4.24
CA PHE A 8 -18.23 -6.95 -3.80
C PHE A 8 -18.16 -6.00 -5.01
N GLU A 9 -18.76 -4.84 -4.86
CA GLU A 9 -18.38 -3.66 -5.62
C GLU A 9 -17.25 -2.95 -4.88
N ILE A 10 -16.06 -2.95 -5.48
CA ILE A 10 -14.85 -2.45 -4.82
C ILE A 10 -14.47 -1.10 -5.41
N HIS A 11 -14.42 -0.09 -4.56
CA HIS A 11 -14.03 1.28 -4.90
C HIS A 11 -12.60 1.53 -4.46
N VAL A 12 -11.74 1.96 -5.38
CA VAL A 12 -10.33 2.27 -5.11
C VAL A 12 -10.03 3.72 -5.45
N HIS A 13 -9.63 4.48 -4.44
CA HIS A 13 -9.30 5.89 -4.56
C HIS A 13 -7.89 6.19 -4.06
N GLY A 14 -7.13 6.96 -4.82
CA GLY A 14 -5.80 7.37 -4.40
C GLY A 14 -5.06 8.17 -5.46
N ASP A 15 -4.26 9.12 -5.00
CA ASP A 15 -3.33 9.89 -5.82
C ASP A 15 -1.91 9.59 -5.33
N VAL A 16 -1.13 8.87 -6.14
CA VAL A 16 0.24 8.45 -5.80
C VAL A 16 1.24 9.27 -6.60
N PRO A 17 1.98 10.20 -5.97
CA PRO A 17 3.08 10.91 -6.63
C PRO A 17 4.18 9.92 -7.02
N LEU A 18 4.55 9.94 -8.29
CA LEU A 18 5.56 9.06 -8.87
C LEU A 18 6.88 9.81 -9.08
N ARG A 19 7.99 9.07 -9.10
CA ARG A 19 9.29 9.65 -9.46
C ARG A 19 9.28 10.08 -10.93
N GLU A 20 10.10 11.08 -11.26
CA GLU A 20 10.10 11.71 -12.59
C GLU A 20 10.50 10.73 -13.71
N GLU A 21 11.33 9.75 -13.39
CA GLU A 21 11.81 8.73 -14.31
C GLU A 21 10.83 7.57 -14.54
N VAL A 22 9.71 7.50 -13.81
CA VAL A 22 8.75 6.39 -13.94
C VAL A 22 8.11 6.42 -15.32
N THR A 23 8.25 5.31 -16.04
CA THR A 23 7.61 5.12 -17.34
C THR A 23 6.26 4.43 -17.21
N PHE A 24 5.43 4.56 -18.26
CA PHE A 24 4.18 3.82 -18.34
C PHE A 24 4.38 2.29 -18.31
N GLU A 25 5.49 1.78 -18.85
CA GLU A 25 5.82 0.35 -18.84
C GLU A 25 6.07 -0.14 -17.41
N GLN A 26 6.86 0.59 -16.62
CA GLN A 26 7.11 0.28 -15.22
C GLN A 26 5.82 0.33 -14.40
N LEU A 27 4.98 1.33 -14.65
CA LEU A 27 3.69 1.45 -13.99
C LEU A 27 2.74 0.31 -14.36
N GLN A 28 2.66 -0.06 -15.64
CA GLN A 28 1.85 -1.18 -16.11
C GLN A 28 2.30 -2.52 -15.50
N ASP A 29 3.61 -2.71 -15.30
CA ASP A 29 4.13 -3.89 -14.61
C ASP A 29 3.81 -3.88 -13.12
N ALA A 30 3.91 -2.72 -12.45
CA ALA A 30 3.55 -2.58 -11.04
C ALA A 30 2.05 -2.81 -10.78
N LEU A 31 1.18 -2.35 -11.68
CA LEU A 31 -0.28 -2.51 -11.58
C LEU A 31 -0.79 -3.83 -12.18
N LYS A 32 0.11 -4.75 -12.54
CA LYS A 32 -0.21 -6.06 -13.11
C LYS A 32 -1.17 -6.92 -12.31
N PRO A 33 -1.07 -6.98 -10.97
CA PRO A 33 -2.05 -7.73 -10.20
C PRO A 33 -3.48 -7.20 -10.41
N LEU A 34 -3.69 -5.87 -10.47
CA LEU A 34 -5.03 -5.27 -10.68
C LEU A 34 -5.66 -5.67 -12.01
N TRP A 35 -4.94 -5.42 -13.13
CA TRP A 35 -5.53 -5.66 -14.44
C TRP A 35 -5.63 -7.15 -14.78
N LYS A 36 -4.84 -8.01 -14.14
CA LYS A 36 -5.06 -9.45 -14.21
C LYS A 36 -6.27 -9.89 -13.42
N TYR A 37 -6.50 -9.29 -12.25
CA TYR A 37 -7.65 -9.58 -11.41
C TYR A 37 -8.96 -9.33 -12.16
N SER A 38 -9.06 -8.18 -12.85
CA SER A 38 -10.22 -7.85 -13.70
C SER A 38 -10.32 -8.66 -15.00
N GLY A 39 -9.41 -9.61 -15.24
CA GLY A 39 -9.40 -10.45 -16.45
C GLY A 39 -8.91 -9.74 -17.72
N ALA A 40 -8.34 -8.54 -17.59
CA ALA A 40 -7.85 -7.76 -18.71
C ALA A 40 -6.46 -8.23 -19.18
N LYS A 41 -6.05 -7.76 -20.37
CA LYS A 41 -4.77 -8.12 -21.00
C LYS A 41 -3.68 -7.08 -20.80
N SER A 42 -4.06 -5.88 -20.39
CA SER A 42 -3.18 -4.73 -20.21
C SER A 42 -3.78 -3.76 -19.19
N LEU A 43 -2.97 -2.82 -18.69
CA LEU A 43 -3.48 -1.75 -17.84
C LEU A 43 -4.51 -0.89 -18.57
N ALA A 44 -4.30 -0.61 -19.87
CA ALA A 44 -5.23 0.20 -20.65
C ALA A 44 -6.62 -0.45 -20.77
N ASP A 45 -6.67 -1.78 -20.86
CA ASP A 45 -7.93 -2.54 -20.95
C ASP A 45 -8.68 -2.63 -19.61
N ALA A 46 -7.97 -2.49 -18.48
CA ALA A 46 -8.55 -2.54 -17.13
C ALA A 46 -8.76 -1.17 -16.51
N ALA A 47 -8.22 -0.11 -17.12
CA ALA A 47 -8.19 1.22 -16.51
C ALA A 47 -9.58 1.86 -16.41
N GLU A 48 -10.53 1.44 -17.26
CA GLU A 48 -11.91 1.89 -17.21
C GLU A 48 -12.58 1.40 -15.91
N SER A 49 -13.33 2.30 -15.28
CA SER A 49 -14.14 1.97 -14.11
C SER A 49 -15.47 1.35 -14.52
N SER A 50 -16.11 0.59 -13.62
CA SER A 50 -17.50 0.14 -13.80
C SER A 50 -18.49 1.29 -14.05
N TYR A 51 -18.19 2.49 -13.54
CA TYR A 51 -19.00 3.69 -13.70
C TYR A 51 -18.38 4.66 -14.72
N GLU A 52 -19.14 5.10 -15.72
CA GLU A 52 -18.65 5.94 -16.85
C GLU A 52 -18.15 7.32 -16.40
N GLU A 53 -18.71 7.85 -15.31
CA GLU A 53 -18.35 9.12 -14.70
C GLU A 53 -17.00 9.08 -13.98
N GLU A 54 -16.54 7.88 -13.61
CA GLU A 54 -15.29 7.70 -12.91
C GLU A 54 -14.12 7.69 -13.89
N PRO A 55 -13.05 8.44 -13.61
CA PRO A 55 -11.94 8.55 -14.54
C PRO A 55 -11.13 7.27 -14.65
N GLY A 56 -11.28 6.33 -13.72
CA GLY A 56 -10.56 5.06 -13.69
C GLY A 56 -9.12 5.20 -13.19
N ILE A 57 -8.24 4.34 -13.70
CA ILE A 57 -6.81 4.38 -13.41
C ILE A 57 -6.10 5.23 -14.49
N ARG A 58 -5.44 6.32 -14.08
CA ARG A 58 -4.78 7.26 -15.00
C ARG A 58 -3.35 7.56 -14.59
N PHE A 59 -2.47 7.64 -15.58
CA PHE A 59 -1.12 8.16 -15.41
C PHE A 59 -0.97 9.52 -16.06
N ASP A 60 -0.86 10.58 -15.25
CA ASP A 60 -0.52 11.92 -15.72
C ASP A 60 1.01 12.05 -15.79
N VAL A 61 1.57 11.83 -16.98
CA VAL A 61 3.01 11.91 -17.25
C VAL A 61 3.57 13.31 -16.95
N LYS A 62 2.77 14.38 -17.12
CA LYS A 62 3.26 15.75 -16.90
C LYS A 62 3.35 16.10 -15.42
N LYS A 63 2.43 15.56 -14.61
CA LYS A 63 2.43 15.74 -13.16
C LYS A 63 3.21 14.65 -12.43
N HIS A 64 3.62 13.59 -13.14
CA HIS A 64 4.17 12.36 -12.56
C HIS A 64 3.24 11.81 -11.46
N LEU A 65 1.98 11.61 -11.81
CA LEU A 65 0.93 11.24 -10.86
C LEU A 65 0.15 10.03 -11.36
N LEU A 66 0.10 8.97 -10.55
CA LEU A 66 -0.89 7.90 -10.70
C LEU A 66 -2.16 8.34 -9.96
N GLN A 67 -3.28 8.39 -10.68
CA GLN A 67 -4.59 8.67 -10.11
C GLN A 67 -5.45 7.42 -10.21
N MET A 68 -6.13 7.11 -9.12
CA MET A 68 -7.06 6.00 -9.00
C MET A 68 -8.38 6.55 -8.50
N CYS A 69 -9.41 6.37 -9.31
CA CYS A 69 -10.81 6.50 -8.95
C CYS A 69 -11.51 5.42 -9.77
N TRP A 70 -11.42 4.20 -9.26
CA TRP A 70 -11.63 2.99 -10.02
C TRP A 70 -12.52 2.02 -9.25
N THR A 71 -13.62 1.64 -9.87
CA THR A 71 -14.58 0.69 -9.35
C THR A 71 -14.52 -0.60 -10.16
N VAL A 72 -14.48 -1.73 -9.47
CA VAL A 72 -14.39 -3.06 -10.07
C VAL A 72 -15.22 -4.08 -9.27
N PRO A 73 -15.89 -5.03 -9.93
CA PRO A 73 -16.45 -6.18 -9.23
C PRO A 73 -15.33 -7.10 -8.74
N GLY A 74 -15.44 -7.61 -7.51
CA GLY A 74 -14.42 -8.48 -6.94
C GLY A 74 -14.91 -9.25 -5.73
N ASP A 75 -13.97 -9.73 -4.92
CA ASP A 75 -14.20 -10.57 -3.76
C ASP A 75 -13.13 -10.30 -2.68
N GLU A 76 -13.17 -11.00 -1.55
CA GLU A 76 -12.25 -10.81 -0.42
C GLU A 76 -10.76 -10.96 -0.81
N ASP A 77 -10.46 -11.75 -1.84
CA ASP A 77 -9.11 -11.99 -2.36
C ASP A 77 -8.46 -10.76 -3.01
N PHE A 78 -9.24 -9.72 -3.35
CA PHE A 78 -8.73 -8.46 -3.84
C PHE A 78 -7.77 -7.77 -2.85
N ARG A 79 -7.90 -8.04 -1.54
CA ARG A 79 -6.95 -7.53 -0.52
C ARG A 79 -5.52 -8.01 -0.77
N GLN A 80 -5.35 -9.26 -1.22
CA GLN A 80 -4.03 -9.78 -1.58
C GLN A 80 -3.48 -9.09 -2.83
N VAL A 81 -4.34 -8.79 -3.79
CA VAL A 81 -3.97 -8.04 -5.00
C VAL A 81 -3.47 -6.64 -4.64
N LEU A 82 -4.14 -5.97 -3.70
CA LEU A 82 -3.75 -4.66 -3.20
C LEU A 82 -2.41 -4.70 -2.47
N ASP A 83 -2.14 -5.73 -1.67
CA ASP A 83 -0.84 -5.90 -1.01
C ASP A 83 0.31 -5.99 -2.04
N GLU A 84 0.14 -6.79 -3.09
CA GLU A 84 1.14 -6.92 -4.16
C GLU A 84 1.36 -5.59 -4.91
N VAL A 85 0.28 -4.88 -5.21
CA VAL A 85 0.33 -3.57 -5.87
C VAL A 85 1.02 -2.54 -5.00
N CYS A 86 0.68 -2.46 -3.72
CA CYS A 86 1.30 -1.54 -2.79
C CYS A 86 2.79 -1.81 -2.63
N MET A 87 3.20 -3.08 -2.56
CA MET A 87 4.60 -3.47 -2.56
C MET A 87 5.33 -2.99 -3.81
N ALA A 88 4.73 -3.16 -5.00
CA ALA A 88 5.33 -2.73 -6.26
C ALA A 88 5.38 -1.19 -6.41
N LEU A 89 4.36 -0.49 -5.94
CA LEU A 89 4.29 0.98 -6.00
C LEU A 89 5.30 1.68 -5.11
N ASN A 90 5.75 1.06 -4.01
CA ASN A 90 6.75 1.65 -3.12
C ASN A 90 8.02 2.10 -3.86
N ASP A 91 8.51 1.30 -4.81
CA ASP A 91 9.73 1.62 -5.56
C ASP A 91 9.53 2.74 -6.60
N LEU A 92 8.28 2.93 -7.06
CA LEU A 92 7.91 3.95 -8.06
C LEU A 92 7.47 5.27 -7.41
N ALA A 93 7.01 5.22 -6.16
CA ALA A 93 6.53 6.38 -5.43
C ALA A 93 7.66 7.38 -5.17
N LYS A 94 7.32 8.67 -5.29
CA LYS A 94 8.18 9.80 -4.94
C LYS A 94 8.05 10.15 -3.46
N ASP A 95 6.83 10.16 -2.96
CA ASP A 95 6.46 10.52 -1.59
C ASP A 95 5.49 9.47 -1.02
N GLY A 96 5.14 9.58 0.27
CA GLY A 96 4.10 8.74 0.87
C GLY A 96 2.70 9.14 0.36
N ALA A 97 1.84 8.15 0.07
CA ALA A 97 0.47 8.39 -0.37
C ALA A 97 -0.50 7.35 0.22
N PRO A 98 -1.74 7.75 0.59
CA PRO A 98 -2.80 6.83 0.92
C PRO A 98 -3.49 6.29 -0.34
N ILE A 99 -4.00 5.07 -0.23
CA ILE A 99 -4.95 4.47 -1.15
C ILE A 99 -6.12 3.96 -0.31
N GLU A 100 -7.29 4.53 -0.51
CA GLU A 100 -8.54 4.21 0.16
C GLU A 100 -9.29 3.15 -0.65
N VAL A 101 -9.76 2.12 0.04
CA VAL A 101 -10.51 1.02 -0.58
C VAL A 101 -11.77 0.75 0.22
N THR A 102 -12.90 0.74 -0.47
CA THR A 102 -14.20 0.37 0.12
C THR A 102 -14.75 -0.85 -0.60
N PHE A 103 -15.25 -1.82 0.17
CA PHE A 103 -15.90 -3.02 -0.32
C PHE A 103 -17.39 -2.89 0.01
N TYR A 104 -18.24 -2.68 -0.99
CA TYR A 104 -19.70 -2.68 -0.83
C TYR A 104 -20.26 -4.03 -1.24
N ASP A 105 -21.17 -4.56 -0.42
CA ASP A 105 -21.89 -5.78 -0.74
C ASP A 105 -22.91 -5.48 -1.86
N ALA A 106 -22.71 -6.08 -3.05
CA ALA A 106 -23.53 -5.77 -4.22
C ALA A 106 -24.95 -6.36 -4.16
N ASP A 107 -25.21 -7.35 -3.29
CA ASP A 107 -26.55 -7.95 -3.14
C ASP A 107 -27.29 -7.43 -1.89
N PHE A 108 -26.75 -6.46 -1.16
CA PHE A 108 -27.44 -5.89 0.00
C PHE A 108 -28.68 -5.08 -0.44
N ASP A 109 -29.86 -5.66 -0.22
CA ASP A 109 -31.15 -5.00 -0.45
C ASP A 109 -31.73 -4.52 0.90
N GLU A 110 -31.76 -3.19 1.09
CA GLU A 110 -32.34 -2.55 2.30
C GLU A 110 -33.84 -2.86 2.47
N ASP A 111 -34.54 -3.29 1.41
CA ASP A 111 -35.99 -3.53 1.40
C ASP A 111 -36.40 -4.98 1.77
N GLU A 112 -35.46 -5.91 2.01
CA GLU A 112 -35.77 -7.27 2.46
C GLU A 112 -36.07 -7.34 3.98
N GLU A 113 -37.35 -7.53 4.34
CA GLU A 113 -37.88 -7.59 5.73
C GLU A 113 -37.27 -8.69 6.63
N ASP A 114 -36.55 -9.67 6.07
CA ASP A 114 -35.88 -10.77 6.80
C ASP A 114 -34.34 -10.58 6.95
N GLY A 115 -33.81 -9.41 6.53
CA GLY A 115 -32.38 -9.09 6.50
C GLY A 115 -31.73 -8.93 7.88
N ALA A 116 -31.42 -10.05 8.52
CA ALA A 116 -30.49 -10.10 9.67
C ALA A 116 -29.01 -10.05 9.23
N GLU A 117 -28.72 -9.75 7.97
CA GLU A 117 -27.36 -9.55 7.47
C GLU A 117 -27.04 -8.06 7.55
N GLU A 118 -26.09 -7.70 8.44
CA GLU A 118 -25.48 -6.36 8.43
C GLU A 118 -24.72 -6.20 7.11
N ALA A 119 -24.88 -5.06 6.43
CA ALA A 119 -24.07 -4.71 5.25
C ALA A 119 -22.58 -4.93 5.59
N ARG A 120 -21.90 -5.79 4.82
CA ARG A 120 -20.49 -6.14 5.03
C ARG A 120 -19.58 -5.07 4.42
N ASP A 121 -19.93 -3.81 4.65
CA ASP A 121 -19.16 -2.66 4.20
C ASP A 121 -17.83 -2.64 4.96
N ASP A 122 -16.75 -2.92 4.25
CA ASP A 122 -15.40 -2.85 4.81
C ASP A 122 -14.61 -1.72 4.16
N PHE A 123 -13.89 -0.98 5.00
CA PHE A 123 -13.05 0.14 4.59
C PHE A 123 -11.61 -0.13 5.01
N ALA A 124 -10.70 -0.08 4.04
CA ALA A 124 -9.28 -0.27 4.25
C ALA A 124 -8.48 0.91 3.70
N MET A 125 -7.51 1.38 4.48
CA MET A 125 -6.47 2.29 4.00
C MET A 125 -5.17 1.54 3.80
N TYR A 126 -4.63 1.66 2.60
CA TYR A 126 -3.29 1.23 2.24
C TYR A 126 -2.38 2.44 2.14
N PHE A 127 -1.10 2.24 2.42
CA PHE A 127 -0.10 3.31 2.33
C PHE A 127 1.10 2.83 1.53
N VAL A 128 1.47 3.62 0.53
CA VAL A 128 2.64 3.39 -0.32
C VAL A 128 3.65 4.51 -0.15
N GLY A 129 4.92 4.20 -0.34
CA GLY A 129 5.98 5.22 -0.32
C GLY A 129 7.37 4.64 -0.49
N PRO A 130 8.36 5.48 -0.87
CA PRO A 130 9.72 5.02 -1.18
C PRO A 130 10.48 4.49 0.03
N THR A 131 10.04 4.83 1.24
CA THR A 131 10.65 4.36 2.48
C THR A 131 9.57 4.19 3.56
N PRO A 132 9.81 3.37 4.59
CA PRO A 132 8.91 3.29 5.73
C PRO A 132 8.70 4.64 6.43
N ALA A 133 9.72 5.51 6.43
CA ALA A 133 9.63 6.86 6.98
C ALA A 133 8.61 7.73 6.23
N ALA A 134 8.61 7.66 4.89
CA ALA A 134 7.66 8.39 4.05
C ALA A 134 6.21 7.90 4.25
N ILE A 135 6.02 6.59 4.39
CA ILE A 135 4.72 5.98 4.71
C ILE A 135 4.22 6.45 6.08
N MET A 136 5.08 6.41 7.10
CA MET A 136 4.72 6.86 8.44
C MET A 136 4.38 8.35 8.49
N GLN A 137 5.07 9.17 7.70
CA GLN A 137 4.80 10.60 7.61
C GLN A 137 3.39 10.86 7.08
N VAL A 138 2.99 10.22 5.97
CA VAL A 138 1.64 10.42 5.43
C VAL A 138 0.55 9.86 6.35
N GLN A 139 0.81 8.74 7.04
CA GLN A 139 -0.09 8.21 8.08
C GLN A 139 -0.30 9.21 9.22
N ARG A 140 0.77 9.87 9.66
CA ARG A 140 0.70 10.92 10.68
C ARG A 140 -0.10 12.10 10.18
N ASP A 141 0.22 12.60 8.99
CA ASP A 141 -0.37 13.81 8.46
C ASP A 141 -1.88 13.66 8.24
N LEU A 142 -2.34 12.51 7.72
CA LEU A 142 -3.77 12.19 7.63
C LEU A 142 -4.44 12.14 9.00
N LEU A 143 -3.87 11.42 9.97
CA LEU A 143 -4.45 11.33 11.31
C LEU A 143 -4.58 12.71 11.96
N VAL A 144 -3.53 13.53 11.84
CA VAL A 144 -3.53 14.90 12.37
C VAL A 144 -4.59 15.75 11.68
N GLN A 145 -4.70 15.69 10.36
CA GLN A 145 -5.70 16.43 9.59
C GLN A 145 -7.12 16.03 9.99
N ASP A 146 -7.41 14.74 10.06
CA ASP A 146 -8.74 14.21 10.40
C ASP A 146 -9.12 14.57 11.83
N MET A 147 -8.17 14.45 12.76
CA MET A 147 -8.37 14.84 14.15
C MET A 147 -8.64 16.34 14.27
N ILE A 148 -7.85 17.19 13.60
CA ILE A 148 -8.09 18.64 13.59
C ILE A 148 -9.48 18.93 13.03
N GLY A 149 -9.85 18.36 11.88
CA GLY A 149 -11.17 18.54 11.28
C GLY A 149 -12.32 18.09 12.18
N LEU A 150 -12.11 17.03 12.98
CA LEU A 150 -13.08 16.59 13.97
C LEU A 150 -13.18 17.56 15.16
N MET A 151 -12.04 18.00 15.69
CA MET A 151 -11.96 18.80 16.90
C MET A 151 -12.31 20.28 16.68
N GLU A 152 -12.04 20.84 15.49
CA GLU A 152 -12.39 22.23 15.13
C GLU A 152 -13.90 22.48 15.11
N ARG A 153 -14.73 21.43 15.13
CA ARG A 153 -16.18 21.54 15.34
C ARG A 153 -16.54 21.97 16.76
N HIS A 154 -15.61 21.85 17.70
CA HIS A 154 -15.82 22.06 19.13
C HIS A 154 -14.82 23.03 19.78
N PHE A 155 -13.62 23.17 19.21
CA PHE A 155 -12.50 23.96 19.74
C PHE A 155 -11.93 24.89 18.65
N ASP A 156 -11.19 25.93 19.04
CA ASP A 156 -10.43 26.73 18.07
C ASP A 156 -9.17 25.97 17.64
N GLY A 157 -8.85 25.98 16.34
CA GLY A 157 -7.68 25.26 15.81
C GLY A 157 -6.35 25.67 16.48
N SER A 158 -6.25 26.90 16.98
CA SER A 158 -5.07 27.36 17.73
C SER A 158 -4.89 26.69 19.08
N GLU A 159 -5.94 26.10 19.66
CA GLU A 159 -5.91 25.37 20.93
C GLU A 159 -5.46 23.91 20.76
N LEU A 160 -5.45 23.40 19.52
CA LEU A 160 -5.17 21.98 19.24
C LEU A 160 -3.67 21.65 19.17
N GLY A 161 -2.79 22.64 19.32
CA GLY A 161 -1.33 22.45 19.22
C GLY A 161 -0.79 21.37 20.17
N ASP A 162 -1.23 21.35 21.42
CA ASP A 162 -0.79 20.34 22.40
C ASP A 162 -1.26 18.93 22.05
N VAL A 163 -2.41 18.81 21.37
CA VAL A 163 -2.95 17.52 20.91
C VAL A 163 -2.13 16.99 19.74
N VAL A 164 -1.81 17.86 18.77
CA VAL A 164 -0.91 17.53 17.66
C VAL A 164 0.46 17.08 18.19
N LEU A 165 1.03 17.80 19.17
CA LEU A 165 2.28 17.40 19.82
C LEU A 165 2.20 16.04 20.53
N ALA A 166 1.03 15.65 21.04
CA ALA A 166 0.85 14.33 21.63
C ALA A 166 0.86 13.23 20.56
N ILE A 167 0.24 13.46 19.41
CA ILE A 167 0.30 12.55 18.26
C ILE A 167 1.74 12.41 17.76
N ASP A 168 2.47 13.52 17.65
CA ASP A 168 3.86 13.54 17.18
C ASP A 168 4.75 12.63 18.01
N LYS A 169 4.58 12.68 19.34
CA LYS A 169 5.31 11.81 20.26
C LYS A 169 4.98 10.33 20.04
N LEU A 170 3.73 9.98 19.73
CA LEU A 170 3.35 8.59 19.44
C LEU A 170 3.99 8.09 18.14
N PHE A 171 4.03 8.93 17.10
CA PHE A 171 4.66 8.59 15.83
C PHE A 171 6.18 8.52 15.95
N GLU A 172 6.81 9.41 16.70
CA GLU A 172 8.25 9.38 17.00
C GLU A 172 8.63 8.06 17.70
N GLN A 173 7.87 7.65 18.72
CA GLN A 173 8.09 6.37 19.40
C GLN A 173 7.96 5.17 18.46
N ARG A 174 6.96 5.18 17.56
CA ARG A 174 6.79 4.12 16.56
C ARG A 174 7.94 4.11 15.55
N PHE A 175 8.42 5.28 15.15
CA PHE A 175 9.53 5.42 14.22
C PHE A 175 10.82 4.87 14.83
N ASP A 176 11.13 5.24 16.07
CA ASP A 176 12.27 4.73 16.81
C ASP A 176 12.20 3.20 16.95
N ALA A 177 11.04 2.65 17.29
CA ALA A 177 10.85 1.20 17.38
C ALA A 177 11.12 0.50 16.04
N LEU A 178 10.66 1.09 14.92
CA LEU A 178 10.88 0.57 13.57
C LEU A 178 12.35 0.64 13.15
N VAL A 179 13.03 1.76 13.40
CA VAL A 179 14.46 1.91 13.10
C VAL A 179 15.29 0.90 13.89
N ASN A 180 14.97 0.73 15.18
CA ASN A 180 15.65 -0.22 16.04
C ASN A 180 15.47 -1.67 15.57
N SER A 181 14.26 -2.06 15.13
CA SER A 181 14.00 -3.41 14.63
C SER A 181 14.76 -3.71 13.32
N MET A 182 14.82 -2.74 12.39
CA MET A 182 15.59 -2.87 11.16
C MET A 182 17.11 -2.94 11.40
N GLN A 183 17.62 -2.24 12.42
CA GLN A 183 19.03 -2.33 12.80
C GLN A 183 19.38 -3.67 13.45
N LEU A 184 18.46 -4.23 14.25
CA LEU A 184 18.61 -5.57 14.84
C LEU A 184 18.63 -6.69 13.78
N GLY A 185 17.88 -6.52 12.68
CA GLY A 185 17.79 -7.48 11.59
C GLY A 185 19.01 -7.51 10.65
N LYS A 186 19.96 -6.58 10.79
CA LYS A 186 21.20 -6.60 9.98
C LYS A 186 22.15 -7.67 10.53
N PRO A 187 22.50 -8.72 9.76
CA PRO A 187 23.56 -9.65 10.18
C PRO A 187 24.85 -8.85 10.42
N PRO A 188 25.69 -9.23 11.41
CA PRO A 188 26.88 -8.47 11.75
C PRO A 188 27.72 -8.23 10.49
N ARG A 189 27.91 -6.96 10.11
CA ARG A 189 28.87 -6.59 9.07
C ARG A 189 30.23 -7.10 9.54
N GLY A 190 30.70 -8.19 8.92
CA GLY A 190 32.00 -8.76 9.20
C GLY A 190 33.06 -7.67 9.10
N LEU A 191 33.83 -7.47 10.17
CA LEU A 191 34.98 -6.59 10.17
C LEU A 191 35.99 -7.11 9.14
N GLY A 192 36.04 -6.46 7.99
CA GLY A 192 37.04 -6.68 6.96
C GLY A 192 38.33 -5.92 7.27
N GLY A 193 39.35 -6.66 7.72
CA GLY A 193 40.79 -6.41 7.46
C GLY A 193 41.67 -6.06 8.67
N PRO A 194 43.01 -6.27 8.63
CA PRO A 194 43.83 -6.63 7.46
C PRO A 194 44.92 -7.74 7.67
N GLN A 195 45.40 -8.30 6.54
CA GLN A 195 46.79 -8.74 6.25
C GLN A 195 47.35 -10.08 6.79
N GLY A 196 47.72 -10.96 5.83
CA GLY A 196 48.98 -11.75 5.89
C GLY A 196 48.85 -13.27 5.95
N GLY A 197 49.25 -13.99 4.89
CA GLY A 197 49.51 -15.44 4.96
C GLY A 197 49.59 -16.17 3.62
N SER A 198 50.76 -16.14 2.99
CA SER A 198 51.14 -17.00 1.86
C SER A 198 51.19 -18.49 2.24
N GLY A 199 50.84 -19.40 1.31
CA GLY A 199 51.21 -20.82 1.37
C GLY A 199 50.30 -21.74 0.54
N HIS A 200 50.59 -21.98 -0.75
CA HIS A 200 51.29 -23.16 -1.30
C HIS A 200 50.52 -24.50 -1.26
N GLY A 201 50.24 -25.06 -2.45
CA GLY A 201 50.51 -26.47 -2.74
C GLY A 201 49.39 -27.51 -2.58
N GLY A 202 48.81 -27.91 -3.72
CA GLY A 202 48.68 -29.29 -4.20
C GLY A 202 48.17 -30.42 -3.28
N GLY A 203 47.12 -31.13 -3.72
CA GLY A 203 46.83 -32.47 -3.20
C GLY A 203 45.54 -33.10 -3.74
N ARG A 204 45.70 -34.15 -4.55
CA ARG A 204 44.62 -35.02 -5.07
C ARG A 204 44.05 -35.94 -3.96
N LYS A 205 42.71 -36.14 -3.97
CA LYS A 205 41.83 -37.31 -3.62
C LYS A 205 42.42 -38.50 -2.79
N PRO A 206 41.61 -39.31 -2.04
CA PRO A 206 40.29 -39.81 -2.48
C PRO A 206 39.19 -40.06 -1.42
N ARG A 207 38.02 -40.44 -1.97
CA ARG A 207 36.79 -40.97 -1.36
C ARG A 207 37.06 -42.17 -0.43
N HIS A 208 36.27 -42.30 0.63
CA HIS A 208 35.83 -43.60 1.12
C HIS A 208 34.35 -43.59 1.51
N LEU A 209 33.66 -44.64 1.06
CA LEU A 209 32.34 -45.11 1.48
C LEU A 209 32.42 -45.59 2.94
N HIS A 210 31.39 -45.32 3.72
CA HIS A 210 30.45 -46.32 4.25
C HIS A 210 29.10 -45.66 4.49
#